data_AF-A0A6I3XBG7-F1
#
_entry.id   AF-A0A6I3XBG7-F1
#
_cell.length_a   1.000
_cell.length_b   1.000
_cell.length_c   1.000
_cell.angle_alpha   90.00
_cell.angle_beta   90.00
_cell.angle_gamma   90.00
#
_symmetry.space_group_name_H-M   'P 1'
#
loop_
_entity.id
_entity.type
_entity.pdbx_description
1 polymer ?
#
loop_
_entity_poly.entity_id
_entity_poly.type
_entity_poly.pdbx_seq_one_letter_code
_entity_poly.pdbx_strand_id
1 'polypeptide(L)'
;MDKPCNPGINPHIEAGADIKRKYLAEAGLNLFSAGPAQFRPSDIYRFGTHPHFRAALEGTNIYLVCRRRRIAVDPHSIKLKQDGIHGEFLVYGDSCHEWESEKFYPDTGMTGPDGLPMKLVDARPADPFGHAVELLDERGQRVLVPSCALIPHSKHKLGDRTRLEVLYVGQTFGKLGNSLSVDRLSRHTTLQRILAESADQGGQNEILLLGFQYGNSKNILSSAGASWVEPSATSQEEQAHLLKTGRQTFNRKERILLAEAALINYFKPHYNVMHRDSFSRSNSRKLKTLQSLLREDFSALVVEINTANLSAKLWSKTAPRGALSTYFTEQKIEEMRNNVRASGSTNGDDEFDDWIKEQTHAHIAKFALYDRAERETFLHALPWAD
;
A
#
# COMPACT_ATOMS: atom_id res chain seq x y z
N MET A 1 -14.23 -41.56 -28.38
CA MET A 1 -15.19 -40.65 -27.73
C MET A 1 -14.73 -40.52 -26.29
N ASP A 2 -13.73 -39.69 -26.08
CA ASP A 2 -13.09 -39.49 -24.78
C ASP A 2 -13.56 -38.15 -24.21
N LYS A 3 -14.11 -38.20 -23.00
CA LYS A 3 -14.51 -37.00 -22.26
C LYS A 3 -13.25 -36.28 -21.76
N PRO A 4 -13.15 -34.95 -21.89
CA PRO A 4 -12.01 -34.20 -21.39
C PRO A 4 -12.07 -34.07 -19.85
N CYS A 5 -10.94 -34.36 -19.21
CA CYS A 5 -10.68 -34.07 -17.80
C CYS A 5 -10.69 -32.55 -17.55
N ASN A 6 -11.45 -32.14 -16.54
CA ASN A 6 -11.51 -30.76 -16.05
C ASN A 6 -10.30 -30.50 -15.12
N PRO A 7 -9.48 -29.46 -15.33
CA PRO A 7 -8.30 -29.21 -14.50
C PRO A 7 -8.67 -28.38 -13.27
N GLY A 8 -8.26 -28.85 -12.08
CA GLY A 8 -7.87 -27.96 -10.99
C GLY A 8 -8.82 -27.79 -9.79
N ILE A 9 -9.41 -28.86 -9.26
CA ILE A 9 -9.71 -28.91 -7.82
C ILE A 9 -8.44 -29.42 -7.15
N ASN A 10 -7.81 -28.60 -6.31
CA ASN A 10 -6.62 -28.98 -5.56
C ASN A 10 -6.94 -30.17 -4.63
N PRO A 11 -6.41 -31.40 -4.86
CA PRO A 11 -6.82 -32.58 -4.09
C PRO A 11 -5.96 -32.84 -2.85
N HIS A 12 -5.13 -31.91 -2.41
CA HIS A 12 -4.44 -32.03 -1.12
C HIS A 12 -5.32 -31.57 0.05
N ILE A 13 -6.45 -32.26 0.21
CA ILE A 13 -7.13 -32.37 1.49
C ILE A 13 -6.39 -33.47 2.23
N GLU A 14 -5.58 -33.13 3.23
CA GLU A 14 -5.17 -34.13 4.22
C GLU A 14 -6.44 -34.68 4.88
N ALA A 15 -6.85 -35.86 4.43
CA ALA A 15 -7.87 -36.67 5.06
C ALA A 15 -7.34 -37.05 6.46
N GLY A 16 -7.70 -36.27 7.48
CA GLY A 16 -7.31 -36.56 8.86
C GLY A 16 -7.43 -35.42 9.88
N ALA A 17 -7.55 -34.15 9.47
CA ALA A 17 -7.78 -33.07 10.44
C ALA A 17 -9.28 -32.99 10.80
N ASP A 18 -9.60 -33.12 12.09
CA ASP A 18 -10.93 -32.81 12.64
C ASP A 18 -11.20 -31.30 12.50
N ILE A 19 -11.84 -30.90 11.40
CA ILE A 19 -12.16 -29.51 11.09
C ILE A 19 -13.35 -29.09 11.93
N LYS A 20 -13.17 -28.07 12.78
CA LYS A 20 -14.21 -27.57 13.68
C LYS A 20 -14.74 -26.23 13.19
N ARG A 21 -16.05 -26.15 12.95
CA ARG A 21 -16.74 -24.89 12.64
C ARG A 21 -17.56 -24.45 13.84
N LYS A 22 -17.33 -23.24 14.35
CA LYS A 22 -18.07 -22.74 15.52
C LYS A 22 -19.39 -22.10 15.10
N TYR A 23 -19.37 -21.19 14.13
CA TYR A 23 -20.54 -20.45 13.67
C TYR A 23 -20.77 -20.62 12.16
N LEU A 24 -22.02 -20.47 11.71
CA LEU A 24 -22.35 -20.44 10.28
C LEU A 24 -21.68 -19.25 9.57
N ALA A 25 -21.64 -18.08 10.18
CA ALA A 25 -20.96 -16.91 9.66
C ALA A 25 -19.85 -16.45 10.61
N GLU A 26 -18.67 -16.25 10.04
CA GLU A 26 -17.44 -15.91 10.73
C GLU A 26 -17.11 -14.42 10.53
N ALA A 27 -16.57 -13.79 11.57
CA ALA A 27 -16.30 -12.35 11.59
C ALA A 27 -14.82 -12.02 11.36
N GLY A 28 -14.55 -11.04 10.50
CA GLY A 28 -13.22 -10.49 10.25
C GLY A 28 -13.19 -8.98 10.43
N LEU A 29 -12.02 -8.44 10.81
CA LEU A 29 -11.80 -6.99 10.83
C LEU A 29 -10.99 -6.61 9.59
N ASN A 30 -11.51 -5.69 8.79
CA ASN A 30 -10.80 -5.08 7.68
C ASN A 30 -10.36 -3.66 8.02
N LEU A 31 -9.05 -3.40 7.90
CA LEU A 31 -8.43 -2.10 8.03
C LEU A 31 -7.88 -1.68 6.67
N PHE A 32 -8.29 -0.52 6.17
CA PHE A 32 -7.82 -0.02 4.88
C PHE A 32 -7.25 1.39 5.06
N SER A 33 -6.14 1.65 4.37
CA SER A 33 -5.50 2.95 4.38
C SER A 33 -6.19 3.92 3.41
N ALA A 34 -6.25 5.20 3.77
CA ALA A 34 -6.33 6.25 2.75
C ALA A 34 -5.02 6.30 1.94
N GLY A 35 -5.08 6.91 0.74
CA GLY A 35 -3.91 7.04 -0.14
C GLY A 35 -2.71 7.69 0.56
N PRO A 36 -1.48 7.24 0.28
CA PRO A 36 -0.30 7.74 0.93
C PRO A 36 0.06 9.15 0.49
N ALA A 37 0.63 9.90 1.45
CA ALA A 37 1.47 11.04 1.14
C ALA A 37 2.94 10.58 1.03
N GLN A 38 3.67 11.09 0.04
CA GLN A 38 5.07 10.74 -0.22
C GLN A 38 5.98 11.93 0.08
N PHE A 39 7.10 11.65 0.76
CA PHE A 39 8.08 12.66 1.15
C PHE A 39 9.51 12.14 1.04
N ARG A 40 10.46 13.04 0.87
CA ARG A 40 11.88 12.74 1.05
C ARG A 40 12.28 12.89 2.52
N PRO A 41 13.31 12.18 2.97
CA PRO A 41 13.87 12.38 4.31
C PRO A 41 14.26 13.84 4.59
N SER A 42 14.73 14.59 3.59
CA SER A 42 15.05 16.01 3.70
C SER A 42 13.83 16.89 4.00
N ASP A 43 12.64 16.47 3.59
CA ASP A 43 11.40 17.23 3.80
C ASP A 43 11.00 17.21 5.29
N ILE A 44 11.55 16.28 6.09
CA ILE A 44 11.39 16.24 7.54
C ILE A 44 11.71 17.60 8.17
N TYR A 45 12.76 18.26 7.69
CA TYR A 45 13.22 19.54 8.22
C TYR A 45 12.42 20.73 7.72
N ARG A 46 11.54 20.54 6.72
CA ARG A 46 10.67 21.57 6.13
C ARG A 46 9.27 21.59 6.73
N PHE A 47 8.85 20.52 7.41
CA PHE A 47 7.51 20.44 8.03
C PHE A 47 7.26 21.49 9.12
N GLY A 48 8.30 21.93 9.82
CA GLY A 48 8.19 22.98 10.84
C GLY A 48 8.00 24.39 10.26
N THR A 49 8.41 24.61 9.01
CA THR A 49 8.46 25.93 8.37
C THR A 49 7.41 26.13 7.28
N HIS A 50 6.83 25.04 6.75
CA HIS A 50 5.86 25.09 5.65
C HIS A 50 4.54 24.39 6.01
N PRO A 51 3.42 25.15 6.15
CA PRO A 51 2.12 24.60 6.55
C PRO A 51 1.57 23.48 5.66
N HIS A 52 1.82 23.53 4.35
CA HIS A 52 1.31 22.51 3.41
C HIS A 52 1.92 21.12 3.65
N PHE A 53 3.21 21.07 3.95
CA PHE A 53 3.89 19.84 4.30
C PHE A 53 3.35 19.27 5.61
N ARG A 54 3.04 20.14 6.60
CA ARG A 54 2.44 19.74 7.87
C ARG A 54 1.03 19.16 7.69
N ALA A 55 0.20 19.76 6.83
CA ALA A 55 -1.14 19.28 6.52
C ALA A 55 -1.10 17.89 5.85
N ALA A 56 -0.14 17.63 4.96
CA ALA A 56 0.00 16.32 4.31
C ALA A 56 0.39 15.18 5.27
N LEU A 57 0.96 15.50 6.44
CA LEU A 57 1.25 14.55 7.51
C LEU A 57 0.19 14.52 8.61
N GLU A 58 -0.74 15.46 8.58
CA GLU A 58 -1.81 15.55 9.56
C GLU A 58 -2.79 14.39 9.33
N GLY A 59 -2.89 13.50 10.31
CA GLY A 59 -3.72 12.30 10.20
C GLY A 59 -2.96 11.02 9.83
N THR A 60 -1.77 11.14 9.24
CA THR A 60 -0.85 10.02 9.01
C THR A 60 -0.51 9.32 10.32
N ASN A 61 -0.69 8.01 10.36
CA ASN A 61 -0.54 7.20 11.57
C ASN A 61 0.40 6.00 11.43
N ILE A 62 0.61 5.53 10.20
CA ILE A 62 1.63 4.56 9.81
C ILE A 62 2.55 5.22 8.80
N TYR A 63 3.85 4.96 8.90
CA TYR A 63 4.82 5.34 7.89
C TYR A 63 5.63 4.14 7.44
N LEU A 64 5.99 4.14 6.15
CA LEU A 64 6.91 3.19 5.55
C LEU A 64 8.19 3.93 5.18
N VAL A 65 9.33 3.30 5.44
CA VAL A 65 10.61 3.71 4.83
C VAL A 65 10.83 2.79 3.65
N CYS A 66 10.85 3.38 2.46
CA CYS A 66 10.97 2.66 1.21
C CYS A 66 12.27 3.01 0.48
N ARG A 67 12.76 2.09 -0.33
CA ARG A 67 13.94 2.25 -1.18
C ARG A 67 13.60 1.98 -2.64
N ARG A 68 14.16 2.78 -3.54
CA ARG A 68 14.18 2.49 -4.99
C ARG A 68 15.43 3.04 -5.65
N ARG A 69 15.67 2.65 -6.91
CA ARG A 69 16.67 3.31 -7.75
C ARG A 69 16.34 4.78 -7.88
N ARG A 70 17.38 5.63 -7.84
CA ARG A 70 17.21 7.07 -7.92
C ARG A 70 16.61 7.47 -9.27
N ILE A 71 15.55 8.28 -9.22
CA ILE A 71 14.94 8.89 -10.40
C ILE A 71 15.03 10.42 -10.26
N ALA A 72 15.78 11.04 -11.16
CA ALA A 72 15.94 12.49 -11.27
C ALA A 72 15.25 13.01 -12.54
N VAL A 73 15.01 14.30 -12.63
CA VAL A 73 14.59 14.97 -13.87
C VAL A 73 15.85 15.52 -14.53
N ASP A 74 16.07 15.30 -15.83
CA ASP A 74 17.17 15.95 -16.55
C ASP A 74 16.94 17.48 -16.57
N PRO A 75 17.78 18.29 -15.87
CA PRO A 75 17.60 19.74 -15.78
C PRO A 75 17.58 20.45 -17.14
N HIS A 76 18.23 19.87 -18.15
CA HIS A 76 18.34 20.46 -19.48
C HIS A 76 17.19 20.07 -20.42
N SER A 77 16.38 19.08 -20.03
CA SER A 77 15.27 18.57 -20.83
C SER A 77 13.94 19.31 -20.60
N ILE A 78 13.80 20.02 -19.47
CA ILE A 78 12.54 20.60 -19.01
C ILE A 78 12.04 21.66 -19.99
N LYS A 79 10.81 21.47 -20.47
CA LYS A 79 10.14 22.39 -21.38
C LYS A 79 8.67 22.54 -20.99
N LEU A 80 8.22 23.78 -20.83
CA LEU A 80 6.80 24.09 -20.72
C LEU A 80 6.19 24.23 -22.12
N LYS A 81 5.12 23.48 -22.38
CA LYS A 81 4.30 23.56 -23.60
C LYS A 81 2.84 23.84 -23.22
N GLN A 82 1.99 24.02 -24.23
CA GLN A 82 0.56 24.32 -24.03
C GLN A 82 -0.18 23.26 -23.19
N ASP A 83 0.23 22.00 -23.30
CA ASP A 83 -0.34 20.85 -22.59
C ASP A 83 0.32 20.58 -21.22
N GLY A 84 1.39 21.29 -20.87
CA GLY A 84 2.06 21.19 -19.56
C GLY A 84 3.58 21.00 -19.65
N ILE A 85 4.16 20.40 -18.60
CA ILE A 85 5.62 20.20 -18.49
C ILE A 85 6.04 18.90 -19.17
N HIS A 86 7.03 19.01 -20.06
CA HIS A 86 7.68 17.90 -20.75
C HIS A 86 9.13 17.81 -20.28
N GLY A 87 9.71 16.61 -20.33
CA GLY A 87 11.12 16.42 -20.05
C GLY A 87 11.52 14.95 -20.08
N GLU A 88 12.65 14.67 -19.47
CA GLU A 88 13.21 13.33 -19.35
C GLU A 88 13.49 13.01 -17.87
N PHE A 89 13.10 11.82 -17.45
CA PHE A 89 13.56 11.22 -16.21
C PHE A 89 14.88 10.51 -16.46
N LEU A 90 15.86 10.78 -15.61
CA LEU A 90 17.09 10.03 -15.52
C LEU A 90 16.91 8.95 -14.45
N VAL A 91 17.05 7.68 -14.82
CA VAL A 91 17.00 6.54 -13.90
C VAL A 91 18.38 5.93 -13.76
N TYR A 92 18.83 5.75 -12.52
CA TYR A 92 20.10 5.08 -12.26
C TYR A 92 20.00 3.58 -12.56
N GLY A 93 20.82 3.08 -13.50
CA GLY A 93 20.77 1.70 -14.00
C GLY A 93 21.12 0.62 -12.99
N ASP A 94 20.73 -0.63 -13.29
CA ASP A 94 20.94 -1.79 -12.41
C ASP A 94 22.34 -2.43 -12.54
N SER A 95 23.00 -2.31 -13.69
CA SER A 95 24.23 -3.04 -14.04
C SER A 95 25.46 -2.17 -14.33
N CYS A 96 25.31 -0.85 -14.45
CA CYS A 96 26.40 0.08 -14.76
C CYS A 96 26.12 1.48 -14.18
N HIS A 97 27.17 2.30 -14.02
CA HIS A 97 27.11 3.68 -13.54
C HIS A 97 26.45 4.65 -14.56
N GLU A 98 25.50 4.16 -15.34
CA GLU A 98 24.88 4.86 -16.45
C GLU A 98 23.44 5.24 -16.09
N TRP A 99 23.06 6.42 -16.54
CA TRP A 99 21.69 6.92 -16.42
C TRP A 99 20.93 6.56 -17.69
N GLU A 100 19.81 5.89 -17.52
CA GLU A 100 18.84 5.69 -18.58
C GLU A 100 17.90 6.90 -18.63
N SER A 101 17.63 7.40 -19.83
CA SER A 101 16.63 8.46 -20.03
C SER A 101 15.27 7.88 -20.42
N GLU A 102 14.21 8.38 -19.80
CA GLU A 102 12.82 8.09 -20.12
C GLU A 102 12.03 9.39 -20.29
N LYS A 103 11.38 9.57 -21.44
CA LYS A 103 10.56 10.76 -21.69
C LYS A 103 9.32 10.76 -20.81
N PHE A 104 8.95 11.93 -20.32
CA PHE A 104 7.68 12.13 -19.66
C PHE A 104 6.89 13.28 -20.29
N TYR A 105 5.58 13.13 -20.20
CA TYR A 105 4.58 14.06 -20.72
C TYR A 105 3.56 14.35 -19.62
N PRO A 106 2.86 15.49 -19.67
CA PRO A 106 1.78 15.78 -18.74
C PRO A 106 0.70 14.69 -18.80
N ASP A 107 0.23 14.25 -17.64
CA ASP A 107 -0.92 13.35 -17.54
C ASP A 107 -2.12 14.09 -16.97
N THR A 108 -1.96 14.63 -15.75
CA THR A 108 -2.99 15.33 -15.01
C THR A 108 -2.55 16.76 -14.71
N GLY A 109 -3.53 17.66 -14.61
CA GLY A 109 -3.29 19.04 -14.18
C GLY A 109 -2.72 19.07 -12.77
N MET A 110 -1.75 19.95 -12.52
CA MET A 110 -1.20 20.14 -11.18
C MET A 110 -2.12 21.03 -10.35
N THR A 111 -2.18 20.75 -9.05
CA THR A 111 -2.94 21.56 -8.10
C THR A 111 -1.98 22.33 -7.20
N GLY A 112 -2.28 23.59 -6.95
CA GLY A 112 -1.51 24.45 -6.09
C GLY A 112 -1.67 24.08 -4.62
N PRO A 113 -0.82 24.62 -3.74
CA PRO A 113 -0.95 24.49 -2.29
C PRO A 113 -2.32 24.93 -1.73
N ASP A 114 -3.05 25.76 -2.46
CA ASP A 114 -4.41 26.23 -2.16
C ASP A 114 -5.51 25.25 -2.59
N GLY A 115 -5.17 24.11 -3.19
CA GLY A 115 -6.12 23.14 -3.70
C GLY A 115 -6.75 23.53 -5.05
N LEU A 116 -6.27 24.61 -5.69
CA LEU A 116 -6.79 25.07 -6.98
C LEU A 116 -5.91 24.59 -8.15
N PRO A 117 -6.49 24.28 -9.32
CA PRO A 117 -5.71 23.93 -10.51
C PRO A 117 -4.71 25.04 -10.87
N MET A 118 -3.46 24.66 -11.14
CA MET A 118 -2.41 25.59 -11.55
C MET A 118 -2.40 25.75 -13.07
N LYS A 119 -2.41 27.00 -13.54
CA LYS A 119 -2.06 27.33 -14.93
C LYS A 119 -0.62 27.77 -15.00
N LEU A 120 0.23 26.91 -15.51
CA LEU A 120 1.67 27.09 -15.53
C LEU A 120 2.08 28.12 -16.59
N VAL A 121 2.96 29.04 -16.20
CA VAL A 121 3.55 30.05 -17.10
C VAL A 121 5.07 29.90 -17.23
N ASP A 122 5.72 29.23 -16.27
CA ASP A 122 7.13 28.88 -16.33
C ASP A 122 7.41 27.57 -15.57
N ALA A 123 8.43 26.84 -16.02
CA ALA A 123 8.92 25.62 -15.40
C ALA A 123 10.43 25.50 -15.60
N ARG A 124 11.18 25.38 -14.51
CA ARG A 124 12.64 25.35 -14.54
C ARG A 124 13.23 24.37 -13.53
N PRO A 125 14.44 23.83 -13.76
CA PRO A 125 15.10 23.00 -12.76
C PRO A 125 15.35 23.79 -11.48
N ALA A 126 15.06 23.19 -10.32
CA ALA A 126 15.33 23.80 -9.03
C ALA A 126 16.78 23.63 -8.57
N ASP A 127 17.47 22.62 -9.10
CA ASP A 127 18.83 22.26 -8.77
C ASP A 127 19.51 21.54 -9.96
N PRO A 128 20.85 21.55 -10.03
CA PRO A 128 21.57 20.92 -11.14
C PRO A 128 21.57 19.39 -11.08
N PHE A 129 21.06 18.77 -10.01
CA PHE A 129 21.01 17.33 -9.82
C PHE A 129 19.64 16.73 -10.15
N GLY A 130 18.71 17.55 -10.65
CA GLY A 130 17.40 17.08 -11.10
C GLY A 130 16.50 16.60 -9.97
N HIS A 131 16.72 17.07 -8.74
CA HIS A 131 15.92 16.62 -7.59
C HIS A 131 14.52 17.22 -7.59
N ALA A 132 14.34 18.43 -8.11
CA ALA A 132 13.03 19.07 -8.20
C ALA A 132 12.91 20.02 -9.40
N VAL A 133 11.66 20.33 -9.75
CA VAL A 133 11.28 21.36 -10.72
C VAL A 133 10.58 22.49 -9.97
N GLU A 134 10.96 23.73 -10.23
CA GLU A 134 10.24 24.91 -9.77
C GLU A 134 9.22 25.33 -10.84
N LEU A 135 7.97 25.46 -10.41
CA LEU A 135 6.84 25.84 -11.25
C LEU A 135 6.33 27.22 -10.84
N LEU A 136 5.97 28.03 -11.84
CA LEU A 136 5.32 29.32 -11.65
C LEU A 136 3.94 29.29 -12.32
N ASP A 137 2.90 29.70 -11.59
CA ASP A 137 1.56 29.86 -12.17
C ASP A 137 1.25 31.31 -12.57
N GLU A 138 0.16 31.50 -13.32
CA GLU A 138 -0.34 32.82 -13.76
C GLU A 138 -0.67 33.78 -12.61
N ARG A 139 -0.87 33.25 -11.39
CA ARG A 139 -1.18 34.00 -10.17
C ARG A 139 0.10 34.41 -9.42
N GLY A 140 1.28 34.04 -9.94
CA GLY A 140 2.58 34.31 -9.32
C GLY A 140 2.97 33.31 -8.23
N GLN A 141 2.22 32.23 -8.03
CA GLN A 141 2.50 31.19 -7.06
C GLN A 141 3.67 30.32 -7.55
N ARG A 142 4.65 30.12 -6.66
CA ARG A 142 5.81 29.26 -6.91
C ARG A 142 5.68 27.95 -6.14
N VAL A 143 5.84 26.84 -6.83
CA VAL A 143 5.74 25.49 -6.24
C VAL A 143 6.98 24.70 -6.62
N LEU A 144 7.63 24.13 -5.60
CA LEU A 144 8.73 23.20 -5.80
C LEU A 144 8.18 21.77 -5.84
N VAL A 145 8.35 21.10 -6.97
CA VAL A 145 7.86 19.74 -7.20
C VAL A 145 9.04 18.76 -7.24
N PRO A 146 9.24 17.94 -6.20
CA PRO A 146 10.25 16.89 -6.22
C PRO A 146 10.02 15.91 -7.39
N SER A 147 11.09 15.33 -7.94
CA SER A 147 11.00 14.32 -9.01
C SER A 147 10.05 13.17 -8.64
N CYS A 148 10.04 12.73 -7.38
CA CYS A 148 9.15 11.68 -6.90
C CYS A 148 7.67 12.06 -6.96
N ALA A 149 7.32 13.32 -6.72
CA ALA A 149 5.97 13.84 -6.83
C ALA A 149 5.56 14.11 -8.30
N LEU A 150 6.51 14.35 -9.19
CA LEU A 150 6.23 14.57 -10.62
C LEU A 150 5.82 13.28 -11.35
N ILE A 151 6.40 12.14 -10.97
CA ILE A 151 6.12 10.81 -11.53
C ILE A 151 4.61 10.52 -11.64
N PRO A 152 3.80 10.56 -10.56
CA PRO A 152 2.37 10.25 -10.66
C PRO A 152 1.54 11.25 -11.49
N HIS A 153 2.06 12.45 -11.75
CA HIS A 153 1.41 13.48 -12.56
C HIS A 153 1.86 13.45 -14.03
N SER A 154 2.65 12.45 -14.43
CA SER A 154 3.25 12.37 -15.76
C SER A 154 3.02 11.01 -16.43
N LYS A 155 2.78 11.01 -17.74
CA LYS A 155 2.80 9.81 -18.58
C LYS A 155 4.25 9.46 -18.89
N HIS A 156 4.68 8.24 -18.56
CA HIS A 156 6.06 7.77 -18.74
C HIS A 156 6.12 6.23 -18.81
N LYS A 157 7.21 5.65 -19.33
CA LYS A 157 7.44 4.19 -19.33
C LYS A 157 8.47 3.73 -18.30
N LEU A 158 8.42 4.30 -17.09
CA LEU A 158 9.30 3.87 -16.00
C LEU A 158 9.02 2.42 -15.56
N GLY A 159 7.76 1.96 -15.61
CA GLY A 159 7.40 0.57 -15.31
C GLY A 159 7.90 0.12 -13.93
N ASP A 160 8.55 -1.04 -13.86
CA ASP A 160 9.09 -1.59 -12.62
C ASP A 160 10.21 -0.74 -11.99
N ARG A 161 10.73 0.29 -12.69
CA ARG A 161 11.75 1.21 -12.14
C ARG A 161 11.20 2.09 -11.01
N THR A 162 9.88 2.27 -10.90
CA THR A 162 9.26 3.05 -9.80
C THR A 162 9.00 2.23 -8.54
N ARG A 163 9.24 0.91 -8.56
CA ARG A 163 8.93 0.00 -7.44
C ARG A 163 9.64 0.42 -6.15
N LEU A 164 8.94 0.28 -5.03
CA LEU A 164 9.37 0.70 -3.71
C LEU A 164 9.56 -0.52 -2.79
N GLU A 165 10.81 -0.82 -2.47
CA GLU A 165 11.14 -1.86 -1.50
C GLU A 165 10.83 -1.37 -0.08
N VAL A 166 10.01 -2.10 0.66
CA VAL A 166 9.68 -1.77 2.05
C VAL A 166 10.83 -2.19 2.98
N LEU A 167 11.56 -1.21 3.51
CA LEU A 167 12.69 -1.43 4.42
C LEU A 167 12.27 -1.39 5.90
N TYR A 168 11.24 -0.62 6.22
CA TYR A 168 10.72 -0.47 7.57
C TYR A 168 9.25 -0.03 7.57
N VAL A 169 8.48 -0.48 8.56
CA VAL A 169 7.13 -0.02 8.88
C VAL A 169 7.11 0.46 10.32
N GLY A 170 6.53 1.63 10.58
CA GLY A 170 6.38 2.12 11.95
C GLY A 170 5.20 3.04 12.15
N GLN A 171 4.90 3.34 13.41
CA GLN A 171 3.87 4.31 13.80
C GLN A 171 4.42 5.73 13.92
N THR A 172 3.64 6.70 13.46
CA THR A 172 3.95 8.12 13.65
C THR A 172 3.50 8.67 15.01
N PHE A 173 2.60 7.99 15.73
CA PHE A 173 2.02 8.51 16.98
C PHE A 173 3.01 8.60 18.14
N GLY A 174 3.19 9.80 18.69
CA GLY A 174 3.70 10.01 20.04
C GLY A 174 2.64 9.70 21.10
N LYS A 175 3.09 9.39 22.33
CA LYS A 175 2.21 9.42 23.50
C LYS A 175 1.77 10.88 23.72
N LEU A 176 0.47 11.14 23.79
CA LEU A 176 -0.18 12.44 24.01
C LEU A 176 -0.01 13.48 22.87
N GLY A 177 -1.00 13.53 21.99
CA GLY A 177 -1.68 14.76 21.51
C GLY A 177 -0.94 15.86 20.75
N ASN A 178 0.36 16.08 20.96
CA ASN A 178 1.03 17.33 20.53
C ASN A 178 2.36 17.14 19.79
N SER A 179 2.92 15.93 19.68
CA SER A 179 4.10 15.71 18.85
C SER A 179 3.68 15.34 17.42
N LEU A 180 3.96 16.21 16.46
CA LEU A 180 3.84 15.89 15.05
C LEU A 180 4.65 14.63 14.75
N SER A 181 4.12 13.76 13.89
CA SER A 181 4.81 12.63 13.26
C SER A 181 6.27 12.93 12.88
N VAL A 182 6.50 14.17 12.46
CA VAL A 182 7.77 14.82 12.14
C VAL A 182 8.83 14.76 13.25
N ASP A 183 8.47 15.13 14.48
CA ASP A 183 9.43 15.26 15.58
C ASP A 183 9.99 13.89 15.99
N ARG A 184 9.14 12.85 15.89
CA ARG A 184 9.54 11.47 16.13
C ARG A 184 10.41 10.93 15.00
N LEU A 185 10.06 11.21 13.75
CA LEU A 185 10.83 10.77 12.58
C LEU A 185 12.24 11.34 12.56
N SER A 186 12.40 12.64 12.86
CA SER A 186 13.72 13.30 12.89
C SER A 186 14.70 12.69 13.89
N ARG A 187 14.19 12.15 15.00
CA ARG A 187 14.97 11.52 16.09
C ARG A 187 14.95 9.99 16.02
N HIS A 188 14.41 9.41 14.95
CA HIS A 188 14.23 7.96 14.85
C HIS A 188 15.54 7.27 14.47
N THR A 189 16.16 6.59 15.42
CA THR A 189 17.46 5.92 15.25
C THR A 189 17.47 4.90 14.10
N THR A 190 16.38 4.16 13.89
CA THR A 190 16.29 3.23 12.75
C THR A 190 16.28 3.95 11.41
N LEU A 191 15.63 5.11 11.30
CA LEU A 191 15.63 5.89 10.05
C LEU A 191 17.03 6.43 9.79
N GLN A 192 17.67 7.00 10.82
CA GLN A 192 19.05 7.48 10.74
C GLN A 192 20.02 6.37 10.31
N ARG A 193 19.86 5.16 10.86
CA ARG A 193 20.62 3.98 10.44
C ARG A 193 20.40 3.63 8.97
N ILE A 194 19.15 3.57 8.51
CA ILE A 194 18.82 3.30 7.10
C ILE A 194 19.47 4.33 6.18
N LEU A 195 19.43 5.62 6.55
CA LEU A 195 20.04 6.69 5.76
C LEU A 195 21.57 6.57 5.71
N ALA A 196 22.22 6.23 6.83
CA ALA A 196 23.67 6.02 6.89
C ALA A 196 24.09 4.82 6.02
N GLU A 197 23.44 3.66 6.19
CA GLU A 197 23.75 2.46 5.39
C GLU A 197 23.46 2.67 3.90
N SER A 198 22.42 3.43 3.55
CA SER A 198 22.11 3.77 2.16
C SER A 198 23.13 4.72 1.54
N ALA A 199 23.77 5.59 2.34
CA ALA A 199 24.83 6.47 1.86
C ALA A 199 26.10 5.67 1.54
N ASP A 200 26.44 4.68 2.39
CA ASP A 200 27.58 3.79 2.17
C ASP A 200 27.46 2.93 0.89
N GLN A 201 26.23 2.69 0.43
CA GLN A 201 25.94 1.97 -0.82
C GLN A 201 26.10 2.84 -2.10
N GLY A 202 26.74 4.00 -2.02
CA GLY A 202 27.13 4.80 -3.18
C GLY A 202 25.98 5.62 -3.81
N GLY A 203 24.90 5.90 -3.08
CA GLY A 203 23.87 6.87 -3.49
C GLY A 203 22.98 6.48 -4.69
N GLN A 204 23.16 5.27 -5.23
CA GLN A 204 22.39 4.72 -6.37
C GLN A 204 20.90 4.61 -6.07
N ASN A 205 20.58 4.40 -4.79
CA ASN A 205 19.23 4.33 -4.29
C ASN A 205 18.81 5.65 -3.65
N GLU A 206 17.53 5.96 -3.73
CA GLU A 206 16.90 6.98 -2.93
C GLU A 206 16.00 6.33 -1.87
N ILE A 207 15.95 6.97 -0.70
CA ILE A 207 15.04 6.61 0.39
C ILE A 207 13.85 7.55 0.33
N LEU A 208 12.66 6.98 0.39
CA LEU A 208 11.38 7.69 0.37
C LEU A 208 10.56 7.30 1.59
N LEU A 209 9.82 8.27 2.12
CA LEU A 209 8.91 8.07 3.25
C LEU A 209 7.49 8.12 2.72
N LEU A 210 6.71 7.09 3.03
CA LEU A 210 5.29 7.05 2.70
C LEU A 210 4.47 7.12 3.98
N GLY A 211 3.54 8.06 4.06
CA GLY A 211 2.64 8.23 5.19
C GLY A 211 1.23 7.78 4.88
N PHE A 212 0.70 6.83 5.66
CA PHE A 212 -0.66 6.29 5.51
C PHE A 212 -1.56 6.67 6.68
N GLN A 213 -2.86 6.83 6.38
CA GLN A 213 -3.90 7.06 7.36
C GLN A 213 -4.85 5.87 7.48
N TYR A 214 -4.77 5.12 8.59
CA TYR A 214 -5.81 4.18 9.01
C TYR A 214 -6.86 4.88 9.89
N GLY A 215 -7.80 5.56 9.23
CA GLY A 215 -8.92 6.26 9.88
C GLY A 215 -10.19 5.40 10.02
N ASN A 216 -10.35 4.40 9.15
CA ASN A 216 -11.58 3.63 8.99
C ASN A 216 -11.32 2.13 9.11
N SER A 217 -12.39 1.40 9.44
CA SER A 217 -12.39 -0.06 9.54
C SER A 217 -13.77 -0.59 9.20
N LYS A 218 -13.85 -1.81 8.66
CA LYS A 218 -15.10 -2.51 8.38
C LYS A 218 -15.07 -3.88 9.04
N ASN A 219 -16.18 -4.29 9.62
CA ASN A 219 -16.35 -5.67 10.05
C ASN A 219 -16.88 -6.46 8.86
N ILE A 220 -16.24 -7.57 8.54
CA ILE A 220 -16.63 -8.53 7.51
C ILE A 220 -17.37 -9.64 8.23
N LEU A 221 -18.53 -10.03 7.70
CA LEU A 221 -19.23 -11.25 8.07
C LEU A 221 -19.28 -12.14 6.86
N SER A 222 -18.81 -13.39 6.98
CA SER A 222 -18.74 -14.31 5.85
C SER A 222 -19.13 -15.72 6.26
N SER A 223 -20.05 -16.32 5.51
CA SER A 223 -20.39 -17.75 5.62
C SER A 223 -19.54 -18.64 4.71
N ALA A 224 -18.63 -18.05 3.92
CA ALA A 224 -17.65 -18.81 3.17
C ALA A 224 -16.76 -19.62 4.13
N GLY A 225 -16.26 -20.76 3.68
CA GLY A 225 -15.64 -21.76 4.57
C GLY A 225 -15.93 -23.17 4.09
N ALA A 226 -15.58 -24.15 4.91
CA ALA A 226 -16.01 -25.54 4.78
C ALA A 226 -17.52 -25.64 5.01
N SER A 227 -18.33 -25.33 4.00
CA SER A 227 -19.79 -25.35 4.03
C SER A 227 -20.40 -26.73 4.31
N TRP A 228 -19.62 -27.79 4.20
CA TRP A 228 -20.01 -29.17 4.53
C TRP A 228 -19.82 -29.54 6.01
N VAL A 229 -19.25 -28.64 6.83
CA VAL A 229 -19.09 -28.85 8.28
C VAL A 229 -20.19 -28.10 9.00
N GLU A 230 -21.01 -28.81 9.76
CA GLU A 230 -22.08 -28.23 10.57
C GLU A 230 -21.49 -27.38 11.72
N PRO A 231 -22.04 -26.18 11.97
CA PRO A 231 -21.60 -25.33 13.07
C PRO A 231 -21.97 -25.95 14.42
N SER A 232 -21.06 -25.86 15.39
CA SER A 232 -21.31 -26.37 16.74
C SER A 232 -22.19 -25.44 17.60
N ALA A 233 -22.34 -24.17 17.21
CA ALA A 233 -23.12 -23.18 17.95
C ALA A 233 -24.63 -23.38 17.74
N THR A 234 -25.40 -23.09 18.78
CA THR A 234 -26.86 -23.00 18.70
C THR A 234 -27.29 -21.73 17.95
N SER A 235 -28.51 -21.70 17.42
CA SER A 235 -29.04 -20.52 16.72
C SER A 235 -29.03 -19.24 17.56
N GLN A 236 -29.19 -19.37 18.89
CA GLN A 236 -29.12 -18.24 19.83
C GLN A 236 -27.69 -17.71 19.97
N GLU A 237 -26.70 -18.60 20.04
CA GLU A 237 -25.28 -18.22 20.06
C GLU A 237 -24.82 -17.59 18.74
N GLU A 238 -25.33 -18.07 17.60
CA GLU A 238 -25.07 -17.47 16.29
C GLU A 238 -25.63 -16.05 16.21
N GLN A 239 -26.88 -15.85 16.62
CA GLN A 239 -27.49 -14.53 16.64
C GLN A 239 -26.72 -13.57 17.55
N ALA A 240 -26.30 -14.04 18.74
CA ALA A 240 -25.48 -13.26 19.66
C ALA A 240 -24.12 -12.90 19.04
N HIS A 241 -23.47 -13.85 18.36
CA HIS A 241 -22.20 -13.64 17.67
C HIS A 241 -22.31 -12.58 16.57
N LEU A 242 -23.34 -12.66 15.72
CA LEU A 242 -23.59 -11.70 14.65
C LEU A 242 -23.84 -10.29 15.18
N LEU A 243 -24.66 -10.16 16.24
CA LEU A 243 -24.95 -8.88 16.86
C LEU A 243 -23.72 -8.27 17.55
N LYS A 244 -22.92 -9.09 18.25
CA LYS A 244 -21.69 -8.67 18.92
C LYS A 244 -20.67 -8.17 17.91
N THR A 245 -20.30 -9.01 16.95
CA THR A 245 -19.25 -8.70 15.97
C THR A 245 -19.68 -7.62 14.98
N GLY A 246 -20.95 -7.59 14.56
CA GLY A 246 -21.48 -6.56 13.67
C GLY A 246 -21.47 -5.15 14.28
N ARG A 247 -21.58 -5.04 15.62
CA ARG A 247 -21.58 -3.74 16.33
C ARG A 247 -20.23 -3.38 16.95
N GLN A 248 -19.27 -4.29 16.93
CA GLN A 248 -17.97 -4.04 17.56
C GLN A 248 -17.22 -2.91 16.86
N THR A 249 -16.66 -2.00 17.64
CA THR A 249 -15.79 -0.93 17.13
C THR A 249 -14.43 -1.02 17.80
N PHE A 250 -13.39 -0.63 17.04
CA PHE A 250 -12.02 -0.59 17.54
C PHE A 250 -11.55 0.85 17.58
N ASN A 251 -10.94 1.25 18.70
CA ASN A 251 -10.47 2.62 18.83
C ASN A 251 -9.30 2.88 17.88
N ARG A 252 -9.00 4.17 17.62
CA ARG A 252 -7.94 4.56 16.68
C ARG A 252 -6.60 3.91 16.99
N LYS A 253 -6.20 3.87 18.27
CA LYS A 253 -4.93 3.30 18.71
C LYS A 253 -4.83 1.81 18.43
N GLU A 254 -5.90 1.06 18.69
CA GLU A 254 -5.97 -0.38 18.40
C GLU A 254 -5.83 -0.65 16.90
N ARG A 255 -6.56 0.08 16.06
CA ARG A 255 -6.49 -0.07 14.60
C ARG A 255 -5.08 0.16 14.07
N ILE A 256 -4.39 1.17 14.58
CA ILE A 256 -3.01 1.49 14.19
C ILE A 256 -2.04 0.39 14.62
N LEU A 257 -2.17 -0.11 15.86
CA LEU A 257 -1.34 -1.21 16.36
C LEU A 257 -1.56 -2.51 15.56
N LEU A 258 -2.80 -2.79 15.19
CA LEU A 258 -3.14 -3.95 14.34
C LEU A 258 -2.58 -3.79 12.93
N ALA A 259 -2.75 -2.62 12.31
CA ALA A 259 -2.23 -2.33 10.98
C ALA A 259 -0.70 -2.42 10.95
N GLU A 260 0.00 -1.83 11.92
CA GLU A 260 1.46 -1.93 12.02
C GLU A 260 1.92 -3.39 12.12
N ALA A 261 1.36 -4.15 13.07
CA ALA A 261 1.76 -5.54 13.28
C ALA A 261 1.50 -6.39 12.03
N ALA A 262 0.35 -6.21 11.38
CA ALA A 262 -0.02 -6.89 10.13
C ALA A 262 0.95 -6.57 8.99
N LEU A 263 1.24 -5.29 8.74
CA LEU A 263 2.14 -4.87 7.67
C LEU A 263 3.58 -5.33 7.91
N ILE A 264 4.07 -5.30 9.16
CA ILE A 264 5.39 -5.85 9.50
C ILE A 264 5.43 -7.36 9.24
N ASN A 265 4.39 -8.10 9.62
CA ASN A 265 4.34 -9.54 9.41
C ASN A 265 4.27 -9.90 7.92
N TYR A 266 3.53 -9.11 7.13
CA TYR A 266 3.33 -9.31 5.70
C TYR A 266 4.59 -8.99 4.87
N PHE A 267 5.15 -7.77 5.02
CA PHE A 267 6.34 -7.36 4.27
C PHE A 267 7.66 -7.90 4.84
N LYS A 268 7.66 -8.37 6.09
CA LYS A 268 8.85 -8.79 6.86
C LYS A 268 10.08 -7.91 6.60
N PRO A 269 9.94 -6.57 6.71
CA PRO A 269 10.96 -5.64 6.25
C PRO A 269 12.24 -5.78 7.08
N HIS A 270 13.39 -5.55 6.44
CA HIS A 270 14.72 -5.89 6.98
C HIS A 270 14.98 -5.28 8.37
N TYR A 271 14.54 -4.03 8.59
CA TYR A 271 14.87 -3.28 9.80
C TYR A 271 13.84 -3.44 10.94
N ASN A 272 12.68 -4.06 10.71
CA ASN A 272 11.75 -4.40 11.79
C ASN A 272 12.17 -5.74 12.40
N VAL A 273 12.56 -5.74 13.68
CA VAL A 273 12.86 -6.99 14.41
C VAL A 273 11.61 -7.56 15.08
N MET A 274 10.85 -6.69 15.75
CA MET A 274 9.60 -7.06 16.41
C MET A 274 8.50 -7.31 15.38
N HIS A 275 7.52 -8.11 15.76
CA HIS A 275 6.29 -8.40 15.02
C HIS A 275 6.39 -9.20 13.72
N ARG A 276 7.58 -9.56 13.24
CA ARG A 276 7.78 -10.35 12.00
C ARG A 276 7.01 -11.67 11.96
N ASP A 277 6.83 -12.30 13.13
CA ASP A 277 6.13 -13.59 13.28
C ASP A 277 4.98 -13.50 14.30
N SER A 278 4.46 -12.29 14.51
CA SER A 278 3.29 -11.97 15.36
C SER A 278 2.10 -12.89 15.17
N PHE A 279 1.81 -13.28 13.94
CA PHE A 279 0.62 -14.05 13.58
C PHE A 279 0.89 -15.56 13.51
N SER A 280 2.08 -16.01 13.90
CA SER A 280 2.34 -17.44 14.08
C SER A 280 1.56 -18.00 15.29
N ARG A 281 1.19 -19.28 15.24
CA ARG A 281 0.43 -20.01 16.27
C ARG A 281 0.93 -19.78 17.70
N SER A 282 2.24 -19.75 17.91
CA SER A 282 2.86 -19.61 19.23
C SER A 282 2.92 -18.15 19.74
N ASN A 283 2.68 -17.17 18.86
CA ASN A 283 2.91 -15.76 19.15
C ASN A 283 1.67 -14.87 19.00
N SER A 284 0.65 -15.30 18.25
CA SER A 284 -0.61 -14.55 18.08
C SER A 284 -1.30 -14.28 19.42
N ARG A 285 -1.23 -15.25 20.33
CA ARG A 285 -1.77 -15.13 21.70
C ARG A 285 -0.93 -14.28 22.63
N LYS A 286 0.31 -13.92 22.29
CA LYS A 286 1.19 -13.08 23.14
C LYS A 286 1.01 -11.59 22.88
N LEU A 287 0.43 -11.24 21.73
CA LEU A 287 0.16 -9.85 21.38
C LEU A 287 -1.15 -9.37 22.00
N LYS A 288 -1.04 -8.49 22.99
CA LYS A 288 -2.19 -7.85 23.65
C LYS A 288 -3.19 -7.25 22.65
N THR A 289 -2.69 -6.70 21.54
CA THR A 289 -3.53 -6.12 20.48
C THR A 289 -4.31 -7.18 19.71
N LEU A 290 -3.77 -8.37 19.46
CA LEU A 290 -4.51 -9.46 18.81
C LEU A 290 -5.49 -10.13 19.77
N GLN A 291 -5.16 -10.16 21.07
CA GLN A 291 -6.07 -10.65 22.09
C GLN A 291 -7.39 -9.85 22.18
N SER A 292 -7.43 -8.57 21.77
CA SER A 292 -8.71 -7.86 21.71
C SER A 292 -9.61 -8.44 20.62
N LEU A 293 -9.07 -8.72 19.43
CA LEU A 293 -9.83 -9.38 18.35
C LEU A 293 -10.39 -10.74 18.78
N LEU A 294 -9.54 -11.58 19.40
CA LEU A 294 -9.94 -12.90 19.86
C LEU A 294 -11.04 -12.84 20.94
N ARG A 295 -10.96 -11.90 21.88
CA ARG A 295 -12.00 -11.68 22.91
C ARG A 295 -13.33 -11.25 22.31
N GLU A 296 -13.28 -10.52 21.21
CA GLU A 296 -14.47 -10.08 20.47
C GLU A 296 -14.98 -11.13 19.47
N ASP A 297 -14.47 -12.36 19.52
CA ASP A 297 -14.82 -13.49 18.64
C ASP A 297 -14.51 -13.29 17.14
N PHE A 298 -13.66 -12.31 16.80
CA PHE A 298 -13.15 -12.16 15.44
C PHE A 298 -12.19 -13.31 15.11
N SER A 299 -12.31 -13.84 13.89
CA SER A 299 -11.53 -14.95 13.38
C SER A 299 -10.58 -14.57 12.24
N ALA A 300 -10.65 -13.34 11.75
CA ALA A 300 -9.78 -12.83 10.70
C ALA A 300 -9.37 -11.37 10.93
N LEU A 301 -8.15 -11.03 10.50
CA LEU A 301 -7.68 -9.66 10.30
C LEU A 301 -7.24 -9.49 8.85
N VAL A 302 -7.76 -8.47 8.19
CA VAL A 302 -7.37 -8.05 6.84
C VAL A 302 -6.86 -6.62 6.92
N VAL A 303 -5.69 -6.36 6.35
CA VAL A 303 -5.09 -5.02 6.29
C VAL A 303 -4.71 -4.70 4.86
N GLU A 304 -5.33 -3.67 4.32
CA GLU A 304 -5.13 -3.18 2.96
C GLU A 304 -4.24 -1.94 2.96
N ILE A 305 -3.35 -1.88 1.97
CA ILE A 305 -2.49 -0.73 1.69
C ILE A 305 -2.40 -0.52 0.18
N ASN A 306 -2.55 0.71 -0.29
CA ASN A 306 -2.56 1.01 -1.73
C ASN A 306 -1.67 2.22 -2.04
N THR A 307 -0.96 2.15 -3.17
CA THR A 307 0.02 3.14 -3.64
C THR A 307 -0.23 3.61 -5.08
N ALA A 308 -1.42 3.35 -5.64
CA ALA A 308 -1.78 3.68 -7.01
C ALA A 308 -1.62 5.18 -7.32
N ASN A 309 -2.01 6.05 -6.39
CA ASN A 309 -1.84 7.51 -6.52
C ASN A 309 -0.38 7.98 -6.63
N LEU A 310 0.60 7.12 -6.28
CA LEU A 310 2.03 7.41 -6.42
C LEU A 310 2.65 6.80 -7.69
N SER A 311 1.88 6.03 -8.47
CA SER A 311 2.38 5.27 -9.62
C SER A 311 3.62 4.41 -9.29
N ALA A 312 3.66 3.86 -8.07
CA ALA A 312 4.81 3.14 -7.53
C ALA A 312 4.36 1.95 -6.69
N LYS A 313 4.63 0.72 -7.15
CA LYS A 313 4.24 -0.52 -6.46
C LYS A 313 5.15 -0.82 -5.28
N LEU A 314 4.58 -1.20 -4.14
CA LEU A 314 5.35 -1.74 -3.02
C LEU A 314 5.84 -3.15 -3.33
N TRP A 315 6.93 -3.56 -2.69
CA TRP A 315 7.38 -4.95 -2.68
C TRP A 315 8.31 -5.23 -1.50
N SER A 316 8.48 -6.52 -1.20
CA SER A 316 9.49 -7.06 -0.30
C SER A 316 9.82 -8.51 -0.71
N LYS A 317 10.71 -9.18 0.03
CA LYS A 317 11.02 -10.60 -0.22
C LYS A 317 9.82 -11.53 0.02
N THR A 318 8.92 -11.20 0.94
CA THR A 318 7.77 -12.03 1.31
C THR A 318 6.44 -11.53 0.74
N ALA A 319 6.43 -10.34 0.17
CA ALA A 319 5.29 -9.76 -0.51
C ALA A 319 5.75 -9.23 -1.88
N PRO A 320 5.72 -10.08 -2.94
CA PRO A 320 6.11 -9.66 -4.28
C PRO A 320 5.14 -8.61 -4.81
N ARG A 321 5.56 -7.90 -5.87
CA ARG A 321 4.74 -6.87 -6.52
C ARG A 321 3.39 -7.42 -6.97
N GLY A 322 2.35 -6.59 -6.92
CA GLY A 322 1.06 -6.92 -7.50
C GLY A 322 1.15 -7.08 -9.03
N ALA A 323 0.75 -8.26 -9.51
CA ALA A 323 0.52 -8.54 -10.91
C ALA A 323 -0.93 -9.01 -11.10
N LEU A 324 -1.59 -8.57 -12.18
CA LEU A 324 -2.95 -9.04 -12.47
C LEU A 324 -3.00 -10.55 -12.65
N SER A 325 -1.94 -11.13 -13.21
CA SER A 325 -1.79 -12.57 -13.41
C SER A 325 -1.80 -13.36 -12.10
N THR A 326 -1.57 -12.71 -10.96
CA THR A 326 -1.74 -13.31 -9.63
C THR A 326 -3.22 -13.57 -9.30
N TYR A 327 -4.14 -12.80 -9.89
CA TYR A 327 -5.56 -12.84 -9.56
C TYR A 327 -6.43 -13.36 -10.72
N PHE A 328 -6.01 -13.16 -11.97
CA PHE A 328 -6.79 -13.46 -13.16
C PHE A 328 -5.94 -14.11 -14.25
N THR A 329 -6.54 -15.01 -15.02
CA THR A 329 -5.92 -15.53 -16.24
C THR A 329 -5.87 -14.46 -17.33
N GLU A 330 -4.95 -14.58 -18.29
CA GLU A 330 -4.84 -13.65 -19.42
C GLU A 330 -6.15 -13.55 -20.21
N GLN A 331 -6.81 -14.69 -20.45
CA GLN A 331 -8.13 -14.72 -21.08
C GLN A 331 -9.15 -13.90 -20.28
N LYS A 332 -9.14 -14.03 -18.94
CA LYS A 332 -10.09 -13.30 -18.11
C LYS A 332 -9.83 -11.79 -18.11
N ILE A 333 -8.57 -11.39 -18.14
CA ILE A 333 -8.16 -9.98 -18.26
C ILE A 333 -8.68 -9.40 -19.57
N GLU A 334 -8.52 -10.13 -20.68
CA GLU A 334 -8.98 -9.67 -21.99
C GLU A 334 -10.51 -9.63 -22.09
N GLU A 335 -11.22 -10.61 -21.51
CA GLU A 335 -12.68 -10.56 -21.37
C GLU A 335 -13.13 -9.31 -20.59
N MET A 336 -12.47 -9.00 -19.48
CA MET A 336 -12.80 -7.81 -18.67
C MET A 336 -12.55 -6.52 -19.45
N ARG A 337 -11.43 -6.41 -20.17
CA ARG A 337 -11.13 -5.26 -21.04
C ARG A 337 -12.23 -5.05 -22.09
N ASN A 338 -12.62 -6.12 -22.78
CA ASN A 338 -13.64 -6.05 -23.82
C ASN A 338 -15.03 -5.68 -23.26
N ASN A 339 -15.36 -6.13 -22.04
CA ASN A 339 -16.60 -5.73 -21.38
C ASN A 339 -16.64 -4.24 -21.04
N VAL A 340 -15.52 -3.65 -20.58
CA VAL A 340 -15.45 -2.20 -20.33
C VAL A 340 -15.60 -1.42 -21.64
N ARG A 341 -14.93 -1.84 -22.73
CA ARG A 341 -15.11 -1.25 -24.07
C ARG A 341 -16.55 -1.32 -24.57
N ALA A 342 -17.22 -2.46 -24.37
CA ALA A 342 -18.59 -2.68 -24.82
C ALA A 342 -19.64 -1.87 -24.03
N SER A 343 -19.28 -1.33 -22.86
CA SER A 343 -20.18 -0.52 -22.02
C SER A 343 -20.48 0.87 -22.59
N GLY A 344 -19.85 1.27 -23.71
CA GLY A 344 -20.11 2.53 -24.39
C GLY A 344 -19.38 3.74 -23.79
N SER A 345 -18.45 3.54 -22.83
CA SER A 345 -17.55 4.60 -22.37
C SER A 345 -16.61 5.00 -23.51
N THR A 346 -16.57 6.30 -23.81
CA THR A 346 -15.62 6.89 -24.78
C THR A 346 -14.16 6.71 -24.36
N ASN A 347 -13.90 6.41 -23.08
CA ASN A 347 -12.56 6.24 -22.49
C ASN A 347 -12.39 4.86 -21.82
N GLY A 348 -13.09 3.82 -22.31
CA GLY A 348 -13.09 2.51 -21.65
C GLY A 348 -11.71 1.85 -21.47
N ASP A 349 -10.73 2.20 -22.29
CA ASP A 349 -9.34 1.75 -22.12
C ASP A 349 -8.64 2.42 -20.94
N ASP A 350 -8.80 3.74 -20.78
CA ASP A 350 -8.21 4.48 -19.66
C ASP A 350 -8.83 4.03 -18.33
N GLU A 351 -10.15 3.83 -18.29
CA GLU A 351 -10.86 3.32 -17.11
C GLU A 351 -10.37 1.92 -16.69
N PHE A 352 -10.12 1.05 -17.68
CA PHE A 352 -9.60 -0.27 -17.42
C PHE A 352 -8.15 -0.23 -16.93
N ASP A 353 -7.31 0.63 -17.52
CA ASP A 353 -5.93 0.82 -17.09
C ASP A 353 -5.83 1.40 -15.68
N ASP A 354 -6.70 2.35 -15.31
CA ASP A 354 -6.83 2.87 -13.95
C ASP A 354 -7.27 1.79 -12.97
N TRP A 355 -8.25 0.96 -13.34
CA TRP A 355 -8.66 -0.18 -12.52
C TRP A 355 -7.50 -1.17 -12.30
N ILE A 356 -6.75 -1.50 -13.37
CA ILE A 356 -5.54 -2.34 -13.28
C ILE A 356 -4.53 -1.71 -12.33
N LYS A 357 -4.31 -0.41 -12.45
CA LYS A 357 -3.40 0.35 -11.60
C LYS A 357 -3.81 0.20 -10.14
N GLU A 358 -5.07 0.43 -9.81
CA GLU A 358 -5.60 0.27 -8.45
C GLU A 358 -5.41 -1.17 -7.91
N GLN A 359 -5.73 -2.19 -8.70
CA GLN A 359 -5.59 -3.59 -8.25
C GLN A 359 -4.13 -4.00 -8.04
N THR A 360 -3.24 -3.56 -8.92
CA THR A 360 -1.83 -4.01 -8.90
C THR A 360 -0.93 -3.21 -7.96
N HIS A 361 -1.40 -2.07 -7.45
CA HIS A 361 -0.71 -1.27 -6.43
C HIS A 361 -1.25 -1.51 -5.01
N ALA A 362 -2.31 -2.30 -4.88
CA ALA A 362 -2.85 -2.74 -3.61
C ALA A 362 -2.13 -3.99 -3.09
N HIS A 363 -1.83 -3.99 -1.80
CA HIS A 363 -1.48 -5.18 -1.03
C HIS A 363 -2.56 -5.44 0.01
N ILE A 364 -2.92 -6.72 0.16
CA ILE A 364 -3.94 -7.16 1.10
C ILE A 364 -3.31 -8.21 2.01
N ALA A 365 -2.89 -7.79 3.21
CA ALA A 365 -2.35 -8.67 4.22
C ALA A 365 -3.50 -9.36 4.96
N LYS A 366 -3.56 -10.69 4.92
CA LYS A 366 -4.67 -11.48 5.46
C LYS A 366 -4.15 -12.44 6.51
N PHE A 367 -4.82 -12.49 7.67
CA PHE A 367 -4.42 -13.33 8.79
C PHE A 367 -5.65 -14.03 9.36
N ALA A 368 -5.68 -15.36 9.25
CA ALA A 368 -6.57 -16.17 10.07
C ALA A 368 -6.07 -16.12 11.52
N LEU A 369 -6.96 -15.82 12.46
CA LEU A 369 -6.61 -15.68 13.88
C LEU A 369 -6.66 -17.01 14.64
N TYR A 370 -7.24 -18.03 14.01
CA TYR A 370 -7.34 -19.40 14.50
C TYR A 370 -6.73 -20.34 13.46
N ASP A 371 -6.11 -21.43 13.92
CA ASP A 371 -5.75 -22.53 13.05
C ASP A 371 -7.01 -23.29 12.61
N ARG A 372 -6.97 -23.90 11.42
CA ARG A 372 -8.10 -24.68 10.88
C ARG A 372 -8.62 -25.78 11.80
N ALA A 373 -7.74 -26.39 12.60
CA ALA A 373 -8.12 -27.41 13.60
C ALA A 373 -8.77 -26.82 14.86
N GLU A 374 -8.47 -25.55 15.20
CA GLU A 374 -9.08 -24.86 16.34
C GLU A 374 -10.44 -24.28 15.97
N ARG A 375 -10.50 -23.62 14.80
CA ARG A 375 -11.70 -23.02 14.24
C ARG A 375 -11.48 -22.78 12.75
N GLU A 376 -12.28 -23.43 11.92
CA GLU A 376 -12.37 -23.14 10.49
C GLU A 376 -12.95 -21.74 10.29
N THR A 377 -12.42 -21.02 9.29
CA THR A 377 -12.78 -19.62 9.05
C THR A 377 -12.86 -19.42 7.54
N PHE A 378 -13.57 -18.36 7.13
CA PHE A 378 -13.68 -18.03 5.71
C PHE A 378 -12.32 -17.78 5.03
N LEU A 379 -11.28 -17.40 5.77
CA LEU A 379 -9.93 -17.25 5.21
C LEU A 379 -9.26 -18.58 4.88
N HIS A 380 -9.69 -19.70 5.47
CA HIS A 380 -9.14 -21.04 5.17
C HIS A 380 -9.68 -21.64 3.87
N ALA A 381 -10.88 -21.25 3.44
CA ALA A 381 -11.55 -21.82 2.26
C ALA A 381 -11.32 -21.01 0.98
N LEU A 382 -10.75 -19.82 1.10
CA LEU A 382 -10.45 -18.99 -0.06
C LEU A 382 -9.19 -19.55 -0.75
N PRO A 383 -9.24 -19.86 -2.06
CA PRO A 383 -8.08 -20.32 -2.80
C PRO A 383 -7.11 -19.14 -2.92
N TRP A 384 -6.01 -19.20 -2.17
CA TRP A 384 -5.01 -18.13 -2.19
C TRP A 384 -3.80 -18.59 -3.01
N ALA A 385 -3.28 -17.69 -3.85
CA ALA A 385 -1.97 -17.88 -4.45
C ALA A 385 -0.92 -17.79 -3.33
N ASP A 386 -0.19 -18.88 -3.12
CA ASP A 386 0.99 -18.95 -2.25
C ASP A 386 2.16 -18.13 -2.80
#